data_AF-A0A1Z4C430-F1
#
_entry.id   AF-A0A1Z4C430-F1
#
_cell.length_a   1.000
_cell.length_b   1.000
_cell.length_c   1.000
_cell.angle_alpha   90.00
_cell.angle_beta   90.00
_cell.angle_gamma   90.00
#
_symmetry.space_group_name_H-M   'P 1'
#
loop_
_entity.id
_entity.type
_entity.pdbx_description
1 polymer ?
#
loop_
_entity_poly.entity_id
_entity_poly.type
_entity_poly.pdbx_seq_one_letter_code
_entity_poly.pdbx_strand_id
1 'polypeptide(L)'
;MTTFTTPSGSRTTLTTSALNALASATYISCGVIDVKTAAPTDVVIEVEATPGTVSGSKQLSVFVQASFDNSNFSSGPVSGVSTTDEPNLLLLGTLPLNSNSTLQRKPFSVLLALGYVPPYIRVVCKNETGAALAASGHGVYYTPYTGNGA
;
A
#
# COMPACT_ATOMS: atom_id res chain seq x y z
N MET A 1 34.91 5.61 4.17
CA MET A 1 33.59 5.05 3.83
C MET A 1 32.80 4.96 5.13
N THR A 2 31.93 5.93 5.41
CA THR A 2 31.02 5.87 6.55
C THR A 2 29.93 4.85 6.24
N THR A 3 29.75 3.86 7.10
CA THR A 3 28.66 2.91 7.01
C THR A 3 27.39 3.59 7.54
N PHE A 4 26.44 3.87 6.66
CA PHE A 4 25.10 4.31 7.06
C PHE A 4 24.27 3.06 7.35
N THR A 5 23.87 2.88 8.60
CA THR A 5 22.93 1.82 9.00
C THR A 5 21.56 2.46 9.20
N THR A 6 20.55 1.99 8.49
CA THR A 6 19.15 2.38 8.69
C THR A 6 18.44 1.28 9.48
N PRO A 7 18.42 1.35 10.83
CA PRO A 7 17.68 0.38 11.61
C PRO A 7 16.21 0.32 11.17
N SER A 8 15.75 -0.90 10.84
CA SER A 8 14.35 -1.18 10.54
C SER A 8 13.58 -1.47 11.81
N GLY A 9 12.36 -0.94 11.91
CA GLY A 9 11.39 -1.33 12.92
C GLY A 9 10.84 -2.73 12.69
N SER A 10 9.88 -3.13 13.53
CA SER A 10 9.15 -4.40 13.35
C SER A 10 8.09 -4.27 12.27
N ARG A 11 7.93 -5.33 11.47
CA ARG A 11 6.86 -5.47 10.49
C ARG A 11 5.50 -5.49 11.22
N THR A 12 4.67 -4.51 10.93
CA THR A 12 3.37 -4.33 11.58
C THR A 12 2.24 -4.58 10.60
N THR A 13 1.27 -5.39 11.02
CA THR A 13 0.08 -5.70 10.21
C THR A 13 -0.86 -4.50 10.20
N LEU A 14 -1.20 -4.01 9.01
CA LEU A 14 -2.22 -2.97 8.83
C LEU A 14 -3.61 -3.61 8.67
N THR A 15 -3.71 -4.62 7.81
CA THR A 15 -4.93 -5.41 7.62
C THR A 15 -4.62 -6.77 7.02
N THR A 16 -5.47 -7.76 7.29
CA THR A 16 -5.46 -9.10 6.67
C THR A 16 -6.78 -9.45 5.99
N SER A 17 -7.73 -8.51 5.97
CA SER A 17 -9.10 -8.78 5.53
C SER A 17 -9.64 -7.80 4.51
N ALA A 18 -9.10 -6.58 4.42
CA ALA A 18 -9.63 -5.56 3.50
C ALA A 18 -9.59 -6.01 2.02
N LEU A 19 -8.59 -6.83 1.66
CA LEU A 19 -8.41 -7.33 0.29
C LEU A 19 -9.20 -8.62 -0.01
N ASN A 20 -9.88 -9.20 0.97
CA ASN A 20 -10.59 -10.47 0.82
C ASN A 20 -11.76 -10.33 -0.15
N ALA A 21 -11.78 -11.19 -1.17
CA ALA A 21 -12.79 -11.18 -2.22
C ALA A 21 -12.94 -9.82 -2.94
N LEU A 22 -11.89 -8.98 -2.93
CA LEU A 22 -11.92 -7.68 -3.59
C LEU A 22 -12.17 -7.87 -5.10
N ALA A 23 -13.29 -7.34 -5.59
CA ALA A 23 -13.66 -7.43 -6.98
C ALA A 23 -12.68 -6.66 -7.89
N SER A 24 -12.64 -7.01 -9.17
CA SER A 24 -11.86 -6.26 -10.15
C SER A 24 -12.37 -4.83 -10.30
N ALA A 25 -11.48 -3.91 -10.68
CA ALA A 25 -11.70 -2.47 -10.80
C ALA A 25 -12.25 -1.79 -9.52
N THR A 26 -12.04 -2.42 -8.36
CA THR A 26 -12.55 -1.94 -7.07
C THR A 26 -11.41 -1.44 -6.19
N TYR A 27 -11.61 -0.27 -5.57
CA TYR A 27 -10.74 0.31 -4.55
C TYR A 27 -11.15 -0.19 -3.18
N ILE A 28 -10.17 -0.29 -2.28
CA ILE A 28 -10.41 -0.50 -0.85
C ILE A 28 -9.34 0.18 -0.01
N SER A 29 -9.76 0.84 1.08
CA SER A 29 -8.85 1.34 2.08
C SER A 29 -8.37 0.20 2.96
N CYS A 30 -7.05 0.05 3.06
CA CYS A 30 -6.41 -1.00 3.85
C CYS A 30 -6.12 -0.56 5.29
N GLY A 31 -6.29 0.72 5.62
CA GLY A 31 -6.06 1.29 6.94
C GLY A 31 -5.24 2.58 6.89
N VAL A 32 -5.06 3.19 8.07
CA VAL A 32 -4.25 4.39 8.27
C VAL A 32 -3.03 4.01 9.11
N ILE A 33 -1.86 4.46 8.68
CA ILE A 33 -0.58 4.37 9.39
C ILE A 33 -0.32 5.73 10.04
N ASP A 34 -0.05 5.73 11.34
CA ASP A 34 0.41 6.91 12.10
C ASP A 34 1.91 6.77 12.40
N VAL A 35 2.70 7.68 11.84
CA VAL A 35 4.14 7.78 12.06
C VAL A 35 4.56 9.15 12.59
N LYS A 36 3.59 9.96 13.06
CA LYS A 36 3.83 11.34 13.50
C LYS A 36 4.87 11.42 14.62
N THR A 37 4.83 10.49 15.57
CA THR A 37 5.71 10.48 16.75
C THR A 37 7.08 9.87 16.47
N ALA A 38 7.15 8.84 15.63
CA ALA A 38 8.37 8.14 15.30
C ALA A 38 9.21 8.88 14.24
N ALA A 39 8.56 9.69 13.38
CA ALA A 39 9.18 10.45 12.29
C ALA A 39 10.24 9.64 11.51
N PRO A 40 9.89 8.43 11.00
CA PRO A 40 10.84 7.58 10.32
C PRO A 40 11.31 8.24 9.01
N THR A 41 12.54 7.93 8.61
CA THR A 41 13.12 8.41 7.36
C THR A 41 12.45 7.76 6.15
N ASP A 42 12.02 6.51 6.28
CA ASP A 42 11.21 5.82 5.27
C ASP A 42 10.16 4.92 5.93
N VAL A 43 9.08 4.64 5.20
CA VAL A 43 8.08 3.63 5.57
C VAL A 43 7.94 2.70 4.37
N VAL A 44 8.23 1.42 4.57
CA VAL A 44 8.06 0.39 3.55
C VAL A 44 6.71 -0.27 3.77
N ILE A 45 5.83 -0.20 2.77
CA ILE A 45 4.53 -0.86 2.75
C ILE A 45 4.67 -2.14 1.93
N GLU A 46 4.40 -3.29 2.54
CA GLU A 46 4.39 -4.58 1.87
C GLU A 46 2.96 -5.03 1.64
N VAL A 47 2.66 -5.43 0.40
CA VAL A 47 1.33 -5.90 0.02
C VAL A 47 1.43 -7.34 -0.48
N GLU A 48 0.50 -8.14 -0.01
CA GLU A 48 0.33 -9.54 -0.36
C GLU A 48 -1.05 -9.78 -0.92
N ALA A 49 -1.11 -10.36 -2.12
CA ALA A 49 -2.37 -10.72 -2.75
C ALA A 49 -2.27 -12.01 -3.57
N THR A 50 -3.33 -12.81 -3.51
CA THR A 50 -3.53 -13.99 -4.38
C THR A 50 -4.67 -13.69 -5.36
N PRO A 51 -4.41 -13.61 -6.67
CA PRO A 51 -5.45 -13.36 -7.65
C PRO A 51 -6.20 -14.65 -7.99
N GLY A 52 -7.45 -14.52 -8.47
CA GLY A 52 -8.15 -15.60 -9.17
C GLY A 52 -7.56 -15.87 -10.58
N THR A 53 -8.42 -16.21 -11.53
CA THR A 53 -8.03 -16.37 -12.94
C THR A 53 -7.90 -15.00 -13.61
N VAL A 54 -6.68 -14.49 -13.74
CA VAL A 54 -6.45 -13.13 -14.25
C VAL A 54 -6.72 -13.00 -15.75
N SER A 55 -7.34 -11.90 -16.16
CA SER A 55 -7.72 -11.63 -17.56
C SER A 55 -7.54 -10.16 -18.00
N GLY A 56 -7.11 -9.28 -17.08
CA GLY A 56 -6.90 -7.84 -17.33
C GLY A 56 -5.43 -7.42 -17.32
N SER A 57 -5.13 -6.31 -16.65
CA SER A 57 -3.76 -5.75 -16.50
C SER A 57 -2.87 -6.59 -15.58
N LYS A 58 -3.43 -7.61 -14.91
CA LYS A 58 -2.70 -8.56 -14.04
C LYS A 58 -1.88 -7.86 -12.96
N GLN A 59 -2.46 -6.84 -12.33
CA GLN A 59 -1.78 -6.08 -11.29
C GLN A 59 -2.72 -5.63 -10.18
N LEU A 60 -2.16 -5.38 -9.01
CA LEU A 60 -2.78 -4.66 -7.91
C LEU A 60 -2.05 -3.32 -7.77
N SER A 61 -2.77 -2.23 -7.95
CA SER A 61 -2.23 -0.88 -7.83
C SER A 61 -2.34 -0.42 -6.38
N VAL A 62 -1.22 0.06 -5.82
CA VAL A 62 -1.11 0.50 -4.43
C VAL A 62 -0.94 2.00 -4.43
N PHE A 63 -1.88 2.67 -3.78
CA PHE A 63 -1.95 4.12 -3.65
C PHE A 63 -1.89 4.51 -2.18
N VAL A 64 -1.56 5.78 -1.93
CA VAL A 64 -1.68 6.41 -0.63
C VAL A 64 -2.39 7.74 -0.68
N GLN A 65 -3.14 8.03 0.38
CA GLN A 65 -3.56 9.38 0.72
C GLN A 65 -2.72 9.89 1.87
N ALA A 66 -2.12 11.05 1.68
CA ALA A 66 -1.36 11.75 2.71
C ALA A 66 -2.32 12.61 3.56
N SER A 67 -2.06 12.70 4.86
CA SER A 67 -2.68 13.65 5.77
C SER A 67 -1.65 14.18 6.76
N PHE A 68 -1.84 15.42 7.22
CA PHE A 68 -1.00 16.07 8.22
C PHE A 68 -1.67 16.20 9.60
N ASP A 69 -2.97 15.90 9.69
CA ASP A 69 -3.80 16.10 10.87
C ASP A 69 -4.69 14.88 11.22
N ASN A 70 -4.53 13.75 10.51
CA ASN A 70 -5.30 12.52 10.66
C ASN A 70 -6.81 12.65 10.36
N SER A 71 -7.23 13.77 9.77
CA SER A 71 -8.65 14.05 9.49
C SER A 71 -8.85 14.42 8.02
N ASN A 72 -8.00 15.30 7.52
CA ASN A 72 -8.02 15.78 6.15
C ASN A 72 -6.98 15.00 5.33
N PHE A 73 -7.45 13.94 4.68
CA PHE A 73 -6.66 13.17 3.73
C PHE A 73 -6.80 13.79 2.32
N SER A 74 -5.79 13.59 1.48
CA SER A 74 -5.89 13.97 0.06
C SER A 74 -7.11 13.31 -0.60
N SER A 75 -7.73 14.01 -1.56
CA SER A 75 -8.92 13.53 -2.27
C SER A 75 -8.64 12.29 -3.12
N GLY A 76 -9.69 11.54 -3.45
CA GLY A 76 -9.64 10.36 -4.31
C GLY A 76 -10.45 9.20 -3.75
N PRO A 77 -10.65 8.13 -4.55
CA PRO A 77 -11.48 7.00 -4.14
C PRO A 77 -10.79 6.17 -3.07
N VAL A 78 -11.56 5.75 -2.06
CA VAL A 78 -11.12 4.86 -0.98
C VAL A 78 -11.88 3.54 -0.95
N SER A 79 -12.97 3.44 -1.72
CA SER A 79 -13.83 2.25 -1.77
C SER A 79 -14.68 2.24 -3.05
N GLY A 80 -15.08 1.06 -3.50
CA GLY A 80 -16.03 0.90 -4.60
C GLY A 80 -15.34 1.03 -5.97
N VAL A 81 -16.06 1.49 -6.99
CA VAL A 81 -15.59 1.51 -8.39
C VAL A 81 -15.44 2.91 -8.97
N SER A 82 -15.60 3.94 -8.13
CA SER A 82 -15.49 5.33 -8.58
C SER A 82 -14.03 5.66 -8.91
N THR A 83 -13.81 6.28 -10.07
CA THR A 83 -12.50 6.79 -10.51
C THR A 83 -12.40 8.31 -10.35
N THR A 84 -13.41 8.95 -9.73
CA THR A 84 -13.42 10.40 -9.48
C THR A 84 -12.20 10.80 -8.66
N ASP A 85 -11.42 11.75 -9.17
CA ASP A 85 -10.22 12.29 -8.51
C ASP A 85 -9.14 11.24 -8.19
N GLU A 86 -9.13 10.10 -8.89
CA GLU A 86 -8.03 9.12 -8.81
C GLU A 86 -6.64 9.73 -9.03
N PRO A 87 -6.42 10.71 -9.93
CA PRO A 87 -5.12 11.37 -10.09
C PRO A 87 -4.60 12.08 -8.83
N ASN A 88 -5.48 12.36 -7.86
CA ASN A 88 -5.11 13.00 -6.60
C ASN A 88 -4.61 11.97 -5.56
N LEU A 89 -4.74 10.67 -5.86
CA LEU A 89 -4.07 9.60 -5.11
C LEU A 89 -2.59 9.54 -5.50
N LEU A 90 -1.74 9.32 -4.50
CA LEU A 90 -0.31 9.18 -4.74
C LEU A 90 0.01 7.71 -5.00
N LEU A 91 0.52 7.39 -6.20
CA LEU A 91 0.87 6.02 -6.58
C LEU A 91 2.18 5.59 -5.91
N LEU A 92 2.13 4.56 -5.07
CA LEU A 92 3.32 3.89 -4.55
C LEU A 92 3.95 2.94 -5.57
N GLY A 93 3.10 2.28 -6.34
CA GLY A 93 3.52 1.35 -7.38
C GLY A 93 2.49 0.23 -7.60
N THR A 94 2.91 -0.76 -8.37
CA THR A 94 2.07 -1.91 -8.73
C THR A 94 2.72 -3.22 -8.29
N LEU A 95 1.88 -4.13 -7.79
CA LEU A 95 2.19 -5.54 -7.53
C LEU A 95 1.75 -6.36 -8.76
N PRO A 96 2.69 -6.93 -9.55
CA PRO A 96 2.35 -7.81 -10.65
C PRO A 96 1.74 -9.11 -10.12
N LEU A 97 0.62 -9.52 -10.70
CA LEU A 97 -0.20 -10.69 -10.35
C LEU A 97 -0.36 -11.59 -11.59
N ASN A 98 0.78 -11.96 -12.19
CA ASN A 98 0.81 -12.72 -13.44
C ASN A 98 0.43 -14.20 -13.29
N SER A 99 0.64 -14.76 -12.11
CA SER A 99 0.39 -16.17 -11.82
C SER A 99 -0.95 -16.34 -11.12
N ASN A 100 -1.85 -17.12 -11.73
CA ASN A 100 -3.15 -17.45 -11.16
C ASN A 100 -3.00 -18.20 -9.83
N SER A 101 -3.91 -17.91 -8.87
CA SER A 101 -4.04 -18.66 -7.61
C SER A 101 -2.74 -18.82 -6.82
N THR A 102 -1.78 -17.91 -7.02
CA THR A 102 -0.47 -17.93 -6.35
C THR A 102 -0.30 -16.61 -5.60
N LEU A 103 0.09 -16.71 -4.33
CA LEU A 103 0.39 -15.54 -3.50
C LEU A 103 1.57 -14.77 -4.09
N GLN A 104 1.37 -13.48 -4.35
CA GLN A 104 2.43 -12.56 -4.72
C GLN A 104 2.62 -11.54 -3.60
N ARG A 105 3.87 -11.14 -3.39
CA ARG A 105 4.26 -10.19 -2.35
C ARG A 105 5.27 -9.20 -2.92
N LYS A 106 5.12 -7.92 -2.60
CA LYS A 106 6.10 -6.90 -2.96
C LYS A 106 6.13 -5.76 -1.93
N PRO A 107 7.32 -5.32 -1.49
CA PRO A 107 7.48 -4.10 -0.71
C PRO A 107 7.55 -2.83 -1.60
N PHE A 108 7.03 -1.73 -1.07
CA PHE A 108 7.03 -0.39 -1.68
C PHE A 108 7.53 0.65 -0.68
N SER A 109 8.57 1.40 -1.04
CA SER A 109 9.10 2.50 -0.21
C SER A 109 8.30 3.78 -0.44
N VAL A 110 7.77 4.36 0.65
CA VAL A 110 7.03 5.63 0.60
C VAL A 110 7.95 6.78 0.26
N LEU A 111 9.16 6.83 0.86
CA LEU A 111 10.14 7.88 0.57
C LEU A 111 10.54 7.85 -0.91
N LEU A 112 10.80 6.67 -1.48
CA LEU A 112 11.20 6.57 -2.88
C LEU A 112 10.08 6.98 -3.85
N ALA A 113 8.83 6.64 -3.51
CA ALA A 113 7.68 6.94 -4.37
C ALA A 113 7.26 8.42 -4.31
N LEU A 114 7.29 9.02 -3.11
CA LEU A 114 6.74 10.36 -2.89
C LEU A 114 7.81 11.46 -2.75
N GLY A 115 9.06 11.08 -2.46
CA GLY A 115 10.13 12.01 -2.08
C GLY A 115 10.05 12.50 -0.62
N TYR A 116 9.01 12.12 0.12
CA TYR A 116 8.83 12.44 1.55
C TYR A 116 7.94 11.39 2.24
N VAL A 117 7.95 11.38 3.57
CA VAL A 117 7.09 10.51 4.39
C VAL A 117 6.03 11.37 5.09
N PRO A 118 4.73 11.29 4.70
CA PRO A 118 3.66 11.95 5.42
C PRO A 118 3.50 11.42 6.85
N PRO A 119 3.06 12.24 7.83
CA PRO A 119 2.87 11.78 9.21
C PRO A 119 1.70 10.80 9.36
N TYR A 120 0.65 10.95 8.53
CA TYR A 120 -0.45 10.01 8.44
C TYR A 120 -0.62 9.55 7.00
N ILE A 121 -0.65 8.23 6.81
CA ILE A 121 -0.68 7.60 5.49
C ILE A 121 -1.85 6.64 5.45
N ARG A 122 -2.85 6.90 4.61
CA ARG A 122 -3.91 5.92 4.33
C ARG A 122 -3.53 5.11 3.11
N VAL A 123 -3.45 3.80 3.26
CA VAL A 123 -3.16 2.89 2.13
C VAL A 123 -4.47 2.54 1.43
N VAL A 124 -4.46 2.65 0.11
CA VAL A 124 -5.59 2.29 -0.76
C VAL A 124 -5.08 1.33 -1.82
N CYS A 125 -5.77 0.21 -2.02
CA CYS A 125 -5.44 -0.75 -3.06
C CYS A 125 -6.56 -0.81 -4.09
N LYS A 126 -6.20 -0.96 -5.36
CA LYS A 126 -7.11 -1.16 -6.50
C LYS A 126 -6.78 -2.46 -7.21
N ASN A 127 -7.74 -3.37 -7.29
CA ASN A 127 -7.56 -4.63 -8.02
C ASN A 127 -7.78 -4.42 -9.53
N GLU A 128 -6.73 -4.62 -10.33
CA GLU A 128 -6.78 -4.48 -11.80
C GLU A 128 -6.42 -5.81 -12.49
N THR A 129 -6.67 -6.93 -11.83
CA THR A 129 -6.32 -8.27 -12.36
C THR A 129 -7.30 -8.79 -13.40
N GLY A 130 -8.51 -8.24 -13.48
CA GLY A 130 -9.62 -8.78 -14.29
C GLY A 130 -10.40 -9.90 -13.60
N ALA A 131 -10.05 -10.25 -12.36
CA ALA A 131 -10.77 -11.21 -11.52
C ALA A 131 -10.84 -10.74 -10.07
N ALA A 132 -11.71 -11.35 -9.26
CA ALA A 132 -11.69 -11.13 -7.82
C ALA A 132 -10.40 -11.70 -7.20
N LEU A 133 -9.91 -11.06 -6.13
CA LEU A 133 -8.88 -11.65 -5.28
C LEU A 133 -9.45 -12.85 -4.50
N ALA A 134 -8.58 -13.73 -4.01
CA ALA A 134 -9.00 -14.87 -3.19
C ALA A 134 -9.82 -14.43 -1.95
N ALA A 135 -10.59 -15.34 -1.37
CA ALA A 135 -11.43 -15.02 -0.21
C ALA A 135 -10.63 -14.78 1.08
N SER A 136 -9.35 -15.18 1.13
CA SER A 136 -8.46 -15.00 2.28
C SER A 136 -6.99 -15.11 1.85
N GLY A 137 -6.07 -14.88 2.80
CA GLY A 137 -4.62 -15.04 2.58
C GLY A 137 -3.94 -13.78 2.05
N HIS A 138 -4.59 -12.63 2.13
CA HIS A 138 -4.02 -11.34 1.76
C HIS A 138 -3.58 -10.57 2.98
N GLY A 139 -2.70 -9.59 2.78
CA GLY A 139 -2.28 -8.73 3.87
C GLY A 139 -1.58 -7.48 3.39
N VAL A 140 -1.73 -6.41 4.16
CA VAL A 140 -0.95 -5.19 4.03
C VAL A 140 -0.20 -4.99 5.33
N TYR A 141 1.10 -4.77 5.21
CA TYR A 141 2.02 -4.60 6.32
C TYR A 141 2.83 -3.33 6.09
N TYR A 142 3.33 -2.74 7.17
CA TYR A 142 4.26 -1.63 7.08
C TYR A 142 5.43 -1.83 8.03
N THR A 143 6.59 -1.30 7.63
CA THR A 143 7.82 -1.32 8.42
C THR A 143 8.46 0.07 8.35
N PRO A 144 8.57 0.81 9.47
CA PRO A 144 9.28 2.08 9.50
C PRO A 144 10.79 1.84 9.51
N TYR A 145 11.54 2.70 8.82
CA TYR A 145 13.01 2.74 8.83
C TYR A 145 13.45 4.08 9.40
N THR A 146 14.27 4.03 10.44
CA THR A 146 14.86 5.23 11.04
C THR A 146 16.28 5.40 10.53
N GLY A 147 16.60 6.57 9.98
CA GLY A 147 17.97 6.92 9.64
C GLY A 147 18.77 7.21 10.91
N ASN A 148 19.89 6.52 11.10
CA ASN A 148 20.86 6.91 12.11
C ASN A 148 21.74 8.01 11.51
N GLY A 149 21.45 9.27 11.85
CA GLY A 149 22.38 10.37 11.56
C GLY A 149 23.67 10.15 12.35
N ALA A 150 24.79 10.01 11.64
CA ALA A 150 26.11 10.18 12.22
C ALA A 150 26.42 11.68 12.34
#